data_AF-A0A2V5Q3B4-F1
#
_entry.id   AF-A0A2V5Q3B4-F1
#
_cell.length_a   1.000
_cell.length_b   1.000
_cell.length_c   1.000
_cell.angle_alpha   90.00
_cell.angle_beta   90.00
_cell.angle_gamma   90.00
#
_symmetry.space_group_name_H-M   'P 1'
#
loop_
_entity.id
_entity.type
_entity.pdbx_description
1 polymer ?
#
loop_
_entity_poly.entity_id
_entity_poly.type
_entity_poly.pdbx_seq_one_letter_code
_entity_poly.pdbx_strand_id
1 'polypeptide(L)'
;IATRIKSLKVRYNSVFGYFIEVTKSNLASVPAHYTRKQTTVGGERFITPELKEMEAKILGADERARQLEYQLFQKLRDETLRELEPIQQTAAAIAVLDGICALAETARLFRYCRPKLNDTLRLVIKDGRHPVLDQSLVEEKFVPNDTSLDGENTLLAIITG
;
A
#
# COMPACT_ATOMS: atom_id res chain seq x y z
N ILE A 1 8.90 16.74 45.85
CA ILE A 1 9.06 18.09 46.48
C ILE A 1 9.13 19.10 45.34
N ALA A 2 8.09 19.93 45.25
CA ALA A 2 7.79 20.76 44.08
C ALA A 2 8.73 21.97 44.00
N THR A 3 9.65 21.97 43.04
CA THR A 3 10.25 23.21 42.56
C THR A 3 9.11 24.13 42.14
N ARG A 4 8.92 25.29 42.81
CA ARG A 4 7.88 26.29 42.47
C ARG A 4 8.15 26.99 41.12
N ILE A 5 8.87 26.33 40.21
CA ILE A 5 9.21 26.81 38.87
C ILE A 5 8.01 26.56 37.96
N LYS A 6 7.19 27.59 37.75
CA LYS A 6 5.98 27.52 36.89
C LYS A 6 6.28 27.16 35.43
N SER A 7 7.52 27.34 34.97
CA SER A 7 7.92 27.13 33.57
C SER A 7 8.60 25.78 33.30
N LEU A 8 8.67 24.88 34.29
CA LEU A 8 9.42 23.64 34.17
C LEU A 8 8.75 22.71 33.14
N LYS A 9 9.48 22.33 32.09
CA LYS A 9 9.00 21.38 31.07
C LYS A 9 9.98 20.24 30.89
N VAL A 10 9.50 19.01 31.05
CA VAL A 10 10.23 17.81 30.63
C VAL A 10 10.06 17.65 29.12
N ARG A 11 11.15 17.54 28.38
CA ARG A 11 11.13 17.28 26.94
C ARG A 11 12.12 16.18 26.59
N TYR A 12 11.91 15.57 25.43
CA TYR A 12 12.80 14.58 24.84
C TYR A 12 13.39 15.13 23.54
N ASN A 13 14.66 14.81 23.28
CA ASN A 13 15.22 14.88 21.94
C ASN A 13 16.18 13.70 21.69
N SER A 14 16.41 13.37 20.42
CA SER A 14 17.21 12.20 20.02
C SER A 14 18.71 12.30 20.33
N VAL A 15 19.24 13.49 20.60
CA VAL A 15 20.69 13.73 20.83
C VAL A 15 21.05 13.75 22.32
N PHE A 16 20.16 14.27 23.16
CA PHE A 16 20.38 14.53 24.57
C PHE A 16 19.44 13.77 25.50
N GLY A 17 18.47 13.05 24.93
CA GLY A 17 17.53 12.28 25.72
C GLY A 17 16.45 13.11 26.39
N TYR A 18 15.97 12.65 27.53
CA TYR A 18 15.05 13.39 28.39
C TYR A 18 15.78 14.49 29.18
N PHE A 19 15.25 15.70 29.14
CA PHE A 19 15.80 16.85 29.87
C PHE A 19 14.69 17.75 30.42
N ILE A 20 15.06 18.54 31.42
CA ILE A 20 14.21 19.56 32.03
C ILE A 20 14.64 20.91 31.48
N GLU A 21 13.72 21.63 30.82
CA GLU A 21 13.95 22.98 30.34
C GLU A 21 13.43 24.02 31.33
N VAL A 22 14.27 25.00 31.67
CA VAL A 22 13.97 26.09 32.58
C VAL A 22 14.29 27.42 31.90
N THR A 23 13.36 28.38 31.96
CA THR A 23 13.55 29.71 31.36
C THR A 23 14.62 30.52 32.11
N LYS A 24 15.28 31.45 31.43
CA LYS A 24 16.32 32.32 32.04
C LYS A 24 15.87 32.99 33.35
N SER A 25 14.63 33.44 33.40
CA SER A 25 14.02 34.10 34.57
C SER A 25 13.91 33.21 35.82
N ASN A 26 13.93 31.88 35.66
CA ASN A 26 13.73 30.92 36.74
C ASN A 26 15.00 30.14 37.11
N LEU A 27 16.17 30.49 36.54
CA LEU A 27 17.43 29.77 36.78
C LEU A 27 17.88 29.81 38.24
N ALA A 28 17.66 30.93 38.94
CA ALA A 28 17.99 31.05 40.36
C ALA A 28 17.19 30.11 41.28
N SER A 29 16.09 29.54 40.78
CA SER A 29 15.25 28.59 41.52
C SER A 29 15.61 27.12 41.22
N VAL A 30 16.60 26.86 40.37
CA VAL A 30 17.01 25.49 39.99
C VAL A 30 17.79 24.83 41.14
N PRO A 31 17.40 23.62 41.59
CA PRO A 31 18.11 22.91 42.64
C PRO A 31 19.54 22.49 42.27
N ALA A 32 20.44 22.40 43.25
CA ALA A 32 21.85 22.04 43.03
C ALA A 32 22.08 20.62 42.48
N HIS A 33 21.13 19.69 42.66
CA HIS A 33 21.23 18.32 42.11
C HIS A 33 20.91 18.25 40.61
N TYR A 34 20.46 19.35 39.99
CA TYR A 34 20.23 19.42 38.56
C TYR A 34 21.56 19.68 37.86
N THR A 35 21.96 18.76 36.98
CA THR A 35 23.19 18.92 36.19
C THR A 35 22.87 19.66 34.89
N ARG A 36 23.48 20.83 34.66
CA ARG A 36 23.30 21.60 33.42
C ARG A 36 23.90 20.83 32.22
N LYS A 37 23.13 20.72 31.15
CA LYS A 37 23.51 20.00 29.92
C LYS A 37 23.71 20.91 28.71
N GLN A 38 22.89 21.95 28.56
CA GLN A 38 22.95 22.83 27.39
C GLN A 38 22.30 24.19 27.68
N THR A 39 22.85 25.26 27.11
CA THR A 39 22.23 26.60 27.12
C THR A 39 21.51 26.84 25.78
N THR A 40 20.29 27.39 25.83
CA THR A 40 19.50 27.76 24.65
C THR A 40 19.22 29.26 24.66
N VAL A 41 18.69 29.79 23.55
CA VAL A 41 18.31 31.22 23.44
C VAL A 41 17.27 31.59 24.52
N GLY A 42 16.33 30.69 24.80
CA GLY A 42 15.23 30.90 25.75
C GLY A 42 15.47 30.43 27.19
N GLY A 43 16.54 29.68 27.49
CA GLY A 43 16.73 29.07 28.81
C GLY A 43 17.93 28.13 28.91
N GLU A 44 17.90 27.25 29.91
CA GLU A 44 18.88 26.18 30.11
C GLU A 44 18.20 24.82 30.25
N ARG A 45 18.90 23.77 29.83
CA ARG A 45 18.48 22.38 29.91
C ARG A 45 19.27 21.66 30.99
N PHE A 46 18.56 20.90 31.83
CA PHE A 46 19.11 20.17 32.97
C PHE A 46 18.73 18.70 32.92
N ILE A 47 19.51 17.88 33.61
CA ILE A 47 19.24 16.46 33.84
C ILE A 47 19.40 16.13 35.32
N THR A 48 18.60 15.19 35.82
CA THR A 48 18.73 14.66 37.19
C THR A 48 19.06 13.17 37.16
N PRO A 49 19.64 12.60 38.23
CA PRO A 49 19.88 11.16 38.32
C PRO A 49 18.60 10.33 38.11
N GLU A 50 17.47 10.75 38.70
CA GLU A 50 16.19 10.06 38.59
C GLU A 50 15.65 10.09 37.14
N LEU A 51 15.86 11.21 36.44
CA LEU A 51 15.46 11.34 35.04
C LEU A 51 16.28 10.41 34.13
N LYS A 52 17.58 10.24 34.42
CA LYS A 52 18.44 9.28 33.70
C LYS A 52 18.02 7.84 33.95
N GLU A 53 17.69 7.48 35.18
CA GLU A 53 17.22 6.13 35.50
C GLU A 53 15.90 5.81 34.80
N MET A 54 14.96 6.75 34.82
CA MET A 54 13.69 6.60 34.11
C MET A 54 13.90 6.51 32.59
N GLU A 55 14.77 7.35 32.03
CA GLU A 55 15.14 7.29 30.61
C GLU A 55 15.70 5.91 30.23
N ALA A 56 16.68 5.40 30.98
CA ALA A 56 17.26 4.09 30.71
C ALA A 56 16.20 2.98 30.76
N LYS A 57 15.25 3.06 31.72
CA LYS A 57 14.13 2.12 31.83
C LYS A 57 13.17 2.21 30.64
N ILE A 58 12.83 3.42 30.20
CA ILE A 58 11.93 3.65 29.05
C ILE A 58 12.58 3.14 27.76
N LEU A 59 13.81 3.56 27.49
CA LEU A 59 14.53 3.17 26.27
C LEU A 59 14.76 1.65 26.22
N GLY A 60 15.15 1.03 27.34
CA GLY A 60 15.31 -0.41 27.41
C GLY A 60 13.99 -1.19 27.34
N ALA A 61 12.85 -0.58 27.71
CA ALA A 61 11.53 -1.18 27.49
C ALA A 61 11.09 -1.08 26.03
N ASP A 62 11.29 0.08 25.39
CA ASP A 62 10.99 0.32 23.97
C ASP A 62 11.83 -0.60 23.06
N GLU A 63 13.12 -0.77 23.35
CA GLU A 63 13.98 -1.69 22.62
C GLU A 63 13.49 -3.14 22.73
N ARG A 64 13.16 -3.60 23.94
CA ARG A 64 12.62 -4.95 24.16
C ARG A 64 11.26 -5.15 23.48
N ALA A 65 10.40 -4.14 23.50
CA ALA A 65 9.11 -4.17 22.81
C ALA A 65 9.30 -4.35 21.31
N ARG A 66 10.19 -3.55 20.69
CA ARG A 66 10.50 -3.66 19.24
C ARG A 66 11.12 -5.00 18.88
N GLN A 67 12.03 -5.51 19.70
CA GLN A 67 12.61 -6.84 19.49
C GLN A 67 11.54 -7.93 19.53
N LEU A 68 10.63 -7.87 20.50
CA LEU A 68 9.53 -8.82 20.62
C LEU A 68 8.56 -8.72 19.42
N GLU A 69 8.19 -7.51 19.01
CA GLU A 69 7.36 -7.29 17.81
C GLU A 69 8.00 -7.89 16.57
N TYR A 70 9.30 -7.67 16.37
CA TYR A 70 10.03 -8.23 15.24
C TYR A 70 10.09 -9.75 15.28
N GLN A 71 10.28 -10.35 16.47
CA GLN A 71 10.23 -11.80 16.65
C GLN A 71 8.85 -12.38 16.32
N LEU A 72 7.78 -11.74 16.80
CA LEU A 72 6.41 -12.15 16.52
C LEU A 72 6.07 -12.02 15.03
N PHE A 73 6.52 -10.94 14.39
CA PHE A 73 6.36 -10.73 12.95
C PHE A 73 7.07 -11.82 12.14
N GLN A 74 8.32 -12.16 12.48
CA GLN A 74 9.05 -13.24 11.82
C GLN A 74 8.33 -14.58 11.99
N LYS A 75 7.83 -14.87 13.20
CA LYS A 75 7.05 -16.09 13.45
C LYS A 75 5.80 -16.14 12.58
N LEU A 76 5.04 -15.06 12.49
CA LEU A 76 3.86 -14.97 11.63
C LEU A 76 4.22 -15.17 10.15
N ARG A 77 5.33 -14.59 9.68
CA ARG A 77 5.82 -14.79 8.32
C ARG A 77 6.12 -16.26 8.05
N ASP A 78 6.83 -16.91 8.98
CA ASP A 78 7.20 -18.31 8.83
C ASP A 78 5.97 -19.24 8.90
N GLU A 79 4.96 -18.90 9.72
CA GLU A 79 3.67 -19.60 9.74
C GLU A 79 2.90 -19.41 8.42
N THR A 80 2.85 -18.18 7.90
CA THR A 80 2.22 -17.88 6.60
C THR A 80 2.90 -18.64 5.46
N LEU A 81 4.24 -18.74 5.48
CA LEU A 81 5.00 -19.46 4.44
C LEU A 81 4.72 -20.96 4.41
N ARG A 82 4.30 -21.57 5.52
CA ARG A 82 3.89 -22.98 5.54
C ARG A 82 2.61 -23.20 4.71
N GLU A 83 1.77 -22.19 4.62
CA GLU A 83 0.51 -22.21 3.87
C GLU A 83 0.64 -21.55 2.48
N LEU A 84 1.87 -21.40 1.97
CA LEU A 84 2.13 -20.70 0.71
C LEU A 84 1.37 -21.32 -0.48
N GLU A 85 1.38 -22.65 -0.59
CA GLU A 85 0.72 -23.34 -1.70
C GLU A 85 -0.81 -23.13 -1.68
N PRO A 86 -1.55 -23.38 -0.57
CA PRO A 86 -2.97 -23.05 -0.48
C PRO A 86 -3.29 -21.58 -0.79
N ILE A 87 -2.45 -20.64 -0.33
CA ILE A 87 -2.60 -19.20 -0.62
C ILE A 87 -2.47 -18.95 -2.12
N GLN A 88 -1.46 -19.52 -2.78
CA GLN A 88 -1.26 -19.36 -4.23
C GLN A 88 -2.37 -20.01 -5.05
N GLN A 89 -2.84 -21.19 -4.67
CA GLN A 89 -3.97 -21.86 -5.31
C GLN A 89 -5.24 -21.01 -5.22
N THR A 90 -5.50 -20.44 -4.05
CA THR A 90 -6.65 -19.53 -3.84
C THR A 90 -6.52 -18.27 -4.69
N ALA A 91 -5.33 -17.65 -4.71
CA ALA A 91 -5.07 -16.47 -5.52
C ALA A 91 -5.26 -16.76 -7.03
N ALA A 92 -4.78 -17.90 -7.51
CA ALA A 92 -4.96 -18.31 -8.91
C ALA A 92 -6.45 -18.54 -9.25
N ALA A 93 -7.21 -19.18 -8.36
CA ALA A 93 -8.64 -19.38 -8.54
C ALA A 93 -9.40 -18.04 -8.60
N ILE A 94 -9.06 -17.10 -7.73
CA ILE A 94 -9.63 -15.74 -7.74
C ILE A 94 -9.28 -15.02 -9.04
N ALA A 95 -8.05 -15.11 -9.52
CA ALA A 95 -7.63 -14.47 -10.77
C ALA A 95 -8.40 -15.03 -11.99
N VAL A 96 -8.61 -16.34 -12.05
CA VAL A 96 -9.43 -16.97 -13.09
C VAL A 96 -10.88 -16.49 -13.02
N LEU A 97 -11.45 -16.42 -11.81
CA LEU A 97 -12.80 -15.93 -11.59
C LEU A 97 -12.94 -14.48 -12.05
N ASP A 98 -12.00 -13.61 -11.69
CA ASP A 98 -11.98 -12.20 -12.08
C ASP A 98 -11.96 -12.05 -13.61
N GLY A 99 -11.06 -12.79 -14.29
CA GLY A 99 -10.99 -12.78 -15.76
C GLY A 99 -12.29 -13.23 -16.44
N ILE A 100 -12.91 -14.32 -15.95
CA ILE A 100 -14.18 -14.81 -16.53
C ILE A 100 -15.32 -13.84 -16.25
N CYS A 101 -15.39 -13.26 -15.06
CA CYS A 101 -16.39 -12.24 -14.70
C CYS A 101 -16.25 -11.00 -15.56
N ALA A 102 -15.04 -10.49 -15.77
CA ALA A 102 -14.76 -9.35 -16.64
C ALA A 102 -15.17 -9.63 -18.09
N LEU A 103 -14.89 -10.83 -18.62
CA LEU A 103 -15.34 -11.24 -19.95
C LEU A 103 -16.88 -11.33 -20.05
N ALA A 104 -17.53 -11.88 -19.03
CA ALA A 104 -18.99 -12.00 -18.98
C ALA A 104 -19.68 -10.63 -18.90
N GLU A 105 -19.15 -9.73 -18.08
CA GLU A 105 -19.61 -8.35 -17.99
C GLU A 105 -19.41 -7.62 -19.33
N THR A 106 -18.23 -7.71 -19.92
CA THR A 106 -17.92 -7.12 -21.23
C THR A 106 -18.88 -7.64 -22.30
N ALA A 107 -19.13 -8.95 -22.34
CA ALA A 107 -20.06 -9.54 -23.29
C ALA A 107 -21.49 -9.03 -23.10
N ARG A 108 -21.94 -8.87 -21.86
CA ARG A 108 -23.26 -8.31 -21.54
C ARG A 108 -23.37 -6.83 -21.94
N LEU A 109 -22.40 -6.02 -21.55
CA LEU A 109 -22.40 -4.57 -21.78
C LEU A 109 -22.34 -4.23 -23.28
N PHE A 110 -21.47 -4.91 -24.02
CA PHE A 110 -21.23 -4.63 -25.44
C PHE A 110 -21.96 -5.59 -26.39
N ARG A 111 -22.86 -6.44 -25.85
CA ARG A 111 -23.66 -7.41 -26.60
C ARG A 111 -22.81 -8.34 -27.47
N TYR A 112 -21.72 -8.86 -26.91
CA TYR A 112 -20.93 -9.89 -27.58
C TYR A 112 -21.62 -11.24 -27.47
N CYS A 113 -21.35 -12.12 -28.42
CA CYS A 113 -21.88 -13.47 -28.45
C CYS A 113 -20.75 -14.48 -28.28
N ARG A 114 -21.10 -15.67 -27.78
CA ARG A 114 -20.15 -16.80 -27.70
C ARG A 114 -19.92 -17.34 -29.12
N PRO A 115 -18.68 -17.38 -29.62
CA PRO A 115 -18.39 -17.96 -30.94
C PRO A 115 -18.62 -19.47 -30.92
N LYS A 116 -18.96 -20.03 -32.10
CA LYS A 116 -19.03 -21.47 -32.32
C LYS A 116 -17.73 -21.92 -32.98
N LEU A 117 -17.05 -22.89 -32.37
CA LEU A 117 -15.83 -23.47 -32.89
C LEU A 117 -16.15 -24.84 -33.51
N ASN A 118 -15.48 -25.15 -34.61
CA ASN A 118 -15.51 -26.44 -35.29
C ASN A 118 -14.15 -26.70 -35.95
N ASP A 119 -13.96 -27.90 -36.50
CA ASP A 119 -12.68 -28.32 -37.11
C ASP A 119 -12.56 -27.91 -38.59
N THR A 120 -13.37 -26.96 -39.06
CA THR A 120 -13.32 -26.48 -40.45
C THR A 120 -12.50 -25.20 -40.54
N LEU A 121 -12.02 -24.88 -41.74
CA LEU A 121 -11.36 -23.59 -42.01
C LEU A 121 -12.35 -22.43 -42.22
N ARG A 122 -13.64 -22.65 -41.94
CA ARG A 122 -14.70 -21.68 -42.20
C ARG A 122 -14.74 -20.61 -41.12
N LEU A 123 -14.54 -19.36 -41.52
CA LEU A 123 -14.78 -18.17 -40.71
C LEU A 123 -16.08 -17.50 -41.17
N VAL A 124 -17.07 -17.43 -40.27
CA VAL A 124 -18.29 -16.64 -40.50
C VAL A 124 -18.48 -15.66 -39.36
N ILE A 125 -18.47 -14.38 -39.69
CA ILE A 125 -18.80 -13.27 -38.79
C ILE A 125 -20.05 -12.60 -39.36
N LYS A 126 -21.06 -12.46 -38.52
CA LYS A 126 -22.31 -11.76 -38.84
C LYS A 126 -22.41 -10.50 -38.01
N ASP A 127 -22.71 -9.39 -38.66
CA ASP A 127 -22.75 -8.06 -38.04
C ASP A 127 -21.51 -7.78 -37.17
N GLY A 128 -20.33 -8.09 -37.71
CA GLY A 128 -19.05 -7.98 -37.03
C GLY A 128 -18.71 -6.53 -36.71
N ARG A 129 -18.29 -6.28 -35.45
CA ARG A 129 -17.90 -4.95 -34.97
C ARG A 129 -16.45 -4.98 -34.51
N HIS A 130 -15.72 -3.89 -34.76
CA HIS A 130 -14.37 -3.75 -34.22
C HIS A 130 -14.46 -3.38 -32.72
N PRO A 131 -13.94 -4.20 -31.78
CA PRO A 131 -14.25 -4.09 -30.35
C PRO A 131 -13.79 -2.77 -29.70
N VAL A 132 -12.72 -2.15 -30.23
CA VAL A 132 -12.22 -0.84 -29.76
C VAL A 132 -12.95 0.32 -30.44
N LEU A 133 -12.98 0.37 -31.78
CA LEU A 133 -13.61 1.46 -32.53
C LEU A 133 -15.11 1.61 -32.23
N ASP A 134 -15.83 0.50 -32.06
CA ASP A 134 -17.26 0.50 -31.67
C ASP A 134 -17.52 1.22 -30.34
N GLN A 135 -16.51 1.28 -29.46
CA GLN A 135 -16.60 1.97 -28.17
C GLN A 135 -16.02 3.39 -28.19
N SER A 136 -15.07 3.68 -29.09
CA SER A 136 -14.39 4.98 -29.13
C SER A 136 -15.07 6.02 -30.03
N LEU A 137 -15.93 5.59 -30.96
CA LEU A 137 -16.68 6.50 -31.83
C LEU A 137 -17.85 7.11 -31.05
N VAL A 138 -17.71 8.37 -30.65
CA VAL A 138 -18.69 9.09 -29.82
C VAL A 138 -19.80 9.73 -30.66
N GLU A 139 -19.49 10.20 -31.87
CA GLU A 139 -20.42 10.95 -32.72
C GLU A 139 -21.09 10.09 -33.79
N GLU A 140 -20.42 9.04 -34.28
CA GLU A 140 -20.94 8.13 -35.30
C GLU A 140 -21.03 6.70 -34.77
N LYS A 141 -22.13 6.00 -35.07
CA LYS A 141 -22.24 4.58 -34.74
C LYS A 141 -21.37 3.77 -35.69
N PHE A 142 -20.59 2.83 -35.16
CA PHE A 142 -19.85 1.88 -35.99
C PHE A 142 -20.83 1.06 -36.85
N VAL A 143 -20.54 0.94 -38.15
CA VAL A 143 -21.34 0.14 -39.08
C VAL A 143 -20.81 -1.30 -39.06
N PRO A 144 -21.59 -2.28 -38.56
CA PRO A 144 -21.16 -3.68 -38.54
C PRO A 144 -21.05 -4.27 -39.94
N ASN A 145 -20.11 -5.20 -40.13
CA ASN A 145 -19.88 -5.86 -41.42
C ASN A 145 -19.84 -7.38 -41.29
N ASP A 146 -20.39 -8.05 -42.28
CA ASP A 146 -20.28 -9.50 -42.42
C ASP A 146 -18.89 -9.90 -42.94
N THR A 147 -18.44 -11.11 -42.58
CA THR A 147 -17.24 -11.74 -43.14
C THR A 147 -17.51 -13.22 -43.33
N SER A 148 -17.16 -13.75 -44.51
CA SER A 148 -17.27 -15.18 -44.81
C SER A 148 -16.04 -15.63 -45.59
N LEU A 149 -15.28 -16.55 -45.01
CA LEU A 149 -14.19 -17.28 -45.64
C LEU A 149 -14.44 -18.77 -45.40
N ASP A 150 -14.27 -19.62 -46.39
CA ASP A 150 -14.55 -21.06 -46.27
C ASP A 150 -13.32 -21.96 -46.50
N GLY A 151 -12.19 -21.38 -46.91
CA GLY A 151 -10.93 -22.09 -47.14
C GLY A 151 -10.91 -23.00 -48.37
N GLU A 152 -12.07 -23.27 -48.97
CA GLU A 152 -12.23 -24.11 -50.17
C GLU A 152 -12.46 -23.25 -51.42
N ASN A 153 -13.45 -22.35 -51.38
CA ASN A 153 -13.83 -21.49 -52.50
C ASN A 153 -13.35 -20.05 -52.31
N THR A 154 -13.31 -19.59 -51.06
CA THR A 154 -12.92 -18.23 -50.67
C THR A 154 -11.85 -18.32 -49.60
N LEU A 155 -10.60 -18.39 -50.03
CA LEU A 155 -9.42 -18.35 -49.16
C LEU A 155 -8.90 -16.91 -48.96
N LEU A 156 -9.02 -16.06 -49.98
CA LEU A 156 -8.50 -14.70 -50.00
C LEU A 156 -9.60 -13.72 -50.43
N ALA A 157 -9.80 -12.67 -49.65
CA ALA A 157 -10.65 -11.54 -50.01
C ALA A 157 -9.77 -10.33 -50.32
N ILE A 158 -9.80 -9.85 -51.57
CA ILE A 158 -9.14 -8.60 -51.95
C ILE A 158 -10.15 -7.47 -51.71
N ILE A 159 -9.89 -6.64 -50.71
CA ILE A 159 -10.71 -5.49 -50.38
C ILE A 159 -10.13 -4.27 -51.11
N THR A 160 -10.89 -3.75 -52.07
CA THR A 160 -10.59 -2.49 -52.75
C THR A 160 -11.59 -1.43 -52.30
N GLY A 161 -11.16 -0.17 -52.27
CA GLY A 161 -11.97 1.00 -51.93
C GLY A 161 -11.53 2.20 -52.72
#